data_AF-A0A6C0E399-F1
#
_entry.id   AF-A0A6C0E399-F1
#
_cell.length_a   1.000
_cell.length_b   1.000
_cell.length_c   1.000
_cell.angle_alpha   90.00
_cell.angle_beta   90.00
_cell.angle_gamma   90.00
#
_symmetry.space_group_name_H-M   'P 1'
#
loop_
_entity.id
_entity.type
_entity.pdbx_description
1 polymer ?
#
loop_
_entity_poly.entity_id
_entity_poly.type
_entity_poly.pdbx_seq_one_letter_code
_entity_poly.pdbx_strand_id
1 'polypeptide(L)'
;MFYLASTRFNQSTWNENAKYRREYFIKGAIYGVSIKINEKYPLRSIMFVIEMNNETNNICGIGIIRNSLLLDKKYTIYEENNYNRFIYVGDFWISREEIQGYDSLLVDMLETVLFKGKGHLKRQSGISVISAKSFLNWKYDENEIKESIKNLFISKFKTQHL
;
A
#
# COMPACT_ATOMS: atom_id res chain seq x y z
N MET A 1 -16.85 2.73 3.75
CA MET A 1 -15.78 2.69 4.76
C MET A 1 -14.59 1.95 4.17
N PHE A 2 -13.39 2.50 4.25
CA PHE A 2 -12.15 1.89 3.74
C PHE A 2 -11.06 1.91 4.83
N TYR A 3 -10.01 1.12 4.62
CA TYR A 3 -8.88 1.02 5.55
C TYR A 3 -7.61 1.58 4.92
N LEU A 4 -6.80 2.25 5.73
CA LEU A 4 -5.41 2.51 5.38
C LEU A 4 -4.58 1.32 5.86
N ALA A 5 -3.78 0.76 4.97
CA ALA A 5 -2.88 -0.34 5.26
C ALA A 5 -1.49 -0.03 4.75
N SER A 6 -0.51 -0.84 5.14
CA SER A 6 0.83 -0.77 4.60
C SER A 6 1.39 -2.15 4.35
N THR A 7 2.24 -2.24 3.33
CA THR A 7 3.12 -3.37 3.06
C THR A 7 4.57 -2.89 3.09
N ARG A 8 5.53 -3.81 3.21
CA ARG A 8 6.95 -3.48 3.34
C ARG A 8 7.75 -4.19 2.29
N PHE A 9 8.54 -3.40 1.61
CA PHE A 9 9.58 -3.81 0.70
C PHE A 9 10.95 -3.48 1.30
N ASN A 10 11.92 -4.22 0.82
CA ASN A 10 13.31 -3.81 0.75
C ASN A 10 13.62 -3.45 -0.72
N GLN A 11 14.85 -3.06 -1.06
CA GLN A 11 15.11 -2.62 -2.44
C GLN A 11 14.97 -3.76 -3.46
N SER A 12 15.37 -4.98 -3.11
CA SER A 12 15.24 -6.17 -3.97
C SER A 12 13.77 -6.47 -4.29
N THR A 13 12.96 -6.66 -3.25
CA THR A 13 11.55 -7.02 -3.38
C THR A 13 10.72 -5.91 -4.06
N TRP A 14 11.11 -4.65 -3.88
CA TRP A 14 10.52 -3.54 -4.64
C TRP A 14 10.83 -3.65 -6.14
N ASN A 15 12.09 -3.91 -6.49
CA ASN A 15 12.51 -4.08 -7.88
C ASN A 15 11.85 -5.29 -8.54
N GLU A 16 11.76 -6.42 -7.83
CA GLU A 16 11.06 -7.64 -8.27
C GLU A 16 9.58 -7.33 -8.55
N ASN A 17 8.88 -6.67 -7.63
CA ASN A 17 7.48 -6.29 -7.81
C ASN A 17 7.30 -5.35 -9.03
N ALA A 18 8.13 -4.30 -9.13
CA ALA A 18 8.06 -3.35 -10.23
C ALA A 18 8.35 -4.00 -11.59
N LYS A 19 9.32 -4.93 -11.63
CA LYS A 19 9.61 -5.75 -12.82
C LYS A 19 8.40 -6.60 -13.19
N TYR A 20 7.83 -7.33 -12.23
CA TYR A 20 6.66 -8.18 -12.46
C TYR A 20 5.47 -7.38 -13.01
N ARG A 21 5.15 -6.22 -12.40
CA ARG A 21 4.06 -5.37 -12.90
C ARG A 21 4.28 -4.93 -14.36
N ARG A 22 5.53 -4.62 -14.72
CA ARG A 22 5.90 -4.22 -16.08
C ARG A 22 5.77 -5.36 -17.08
N GLU A 23 6.29 -6.54 -16.75
CA GLU A 23 6.27 -7.73 -17.62
C GLU A 23 4.85 -8.22 -17.91
N TYR A 24 3.96 -8.12 -16.93
CA TYR A 24 2.57 -8.58 -17.04
C TYR A 24 1.57 -7.43 -17.28
N PHE A 25 2.05 -6.23 -17.62
CA PHE A 25 1.23 -5.04 -17.93
C PHE A 25 0.17 -4.71 -16.85
N ILE A 26 0.51 -4.92 -15.58
CA ILE A 26 -0.36 -4.63 -14.45
C ILE A 26 -0.32 -3.12 -14.21
N LYS A 27 -1.43 -2.44 -14.55
CA LYS A 27 -1.55 -0.97 -14.39
C LYS A 27 -1.70 -0.52 -12.93
N GLY A 28 -2.31 -1.35 -12.11
CA GLY A 28 -2.56 -1.06 -10.70
C GLY A 28 -1.52 -1.69 -9.78
N ALA A 29 -2.01 -2.29 -8.70
CA ALA A 29 -1.19 -2.85 -7.64
C ALA A 29 -1.30 -4.38 -7.61
N ILE A 30 -0.20 -5.05 -7.26
CA ILE A 30 -0.19 -6.48 -6.97
C ILE A 30 0.74 -6.76 -5.79
N TYR A 31 0.26 -7.53 -4.83
CA TYR A 31 0.96 -7.85 -3.61
C TYR A 31 0.92 -9.36 -3.36
N GLY A 32 2.08 -10.00 -3.46
CA GLY A 32 2.30 -11.26 -2.78
C GLY A 32 2.67 -11.01 -1.32
N VAL A 33 2.08 -11.77 -0.40
CA VAL A 33 2.44 -11.79 1.02
C VAL A 33 2.44 -13.21 1.59
N SER A 34 3.24 -13.43 2.64
CA SER A 34 3.33 -14.71 3.35
C SER A 34 2.20 -14.97 4.34
N ILE A 35 1.49 -13.91 4.77
CA ILE A 35 0.41 -13.95 5.75
C ILE A 35 -0.82 -13.22 5.19
N LYS A 36 -2.01 -13.81 5.37
CA LYS A 36 -3.27 -13.18 4.96
C LYS A 36 -3.53 -11.90 5.76
N ILE A 37 -4.31 -11.00 5.16
CA ILE A 37 -4.90 -9.88 5.89
C ILE A 37 -5.71 -10.44 7.06
N ASN A 38 -5.58 -9.82 8.23
CA ASN A 38 -6.22 -10.30 9.46
C ASN A 38 -7.75 -10.40 9.29
N GLU A 39 -8.33 -11.51 9.74
CA GLU A 39 -9.75 -11.84 9.57
C GLU A 39 -10.71 -10.88 10.27
N LYS A 40 -10.23 -10.06 11.22
CA LYS A 40 -11.02 -8.98 11.82
C LYS A 40 -11.44 -7.91 10.80
N TYR A 41 -10.77 -7.82 9.65
CA TYR A 41 -11.15 -6.91 8.58
C TYR A 41 -12.06 -7.61 7.57
N PRO A 42 -13.26 -7.08 7.30
CA PRO A 42 -14.22 -7.74 6.42
C PRO A 42 -13.66 -8.08 5.04
N LEU A 43 -14.06 -9.23 4.52
CA LEU A 43 -13.79 -9.59 3.12
C LEU A 43 -14.38 -8.54 2.18
N ARG A 44 -13.74 -8.36 1.02
CA ARG A 44 -14.09 -7.41 -0.04
C ARG A 44 -14.01 -5.92 0.34
N SER A 45 -13.63 -5.61 1.58
CA SER A 45 -13.38 -4.23 2.01
C SER A 45 -12.26 -3.59 1.19
N ILE A 46 -12.39 -2.29 0.94
CA ILE A 46 -11.41 -1.50 0.17
C ILE A 46 -10.26 -1.12 1.10
N MET A 47 -9.03 -1.31 0.63
CA MET A 47 -7.82 -0.95 1.36
C MET A 47 -6.89 -0.13 0.48
N PHE A 48 -6.48 1.02 0.97
CA PHE A 48 -5.39 1.82 0.41
C PHE A 48 -4.09 1.34 1.07
N VAL A 49 -3.27 0.63 0.31
CA VAL A 49 -2.03 0.00 0.77
C VAL A 49 -0.88 0.93 0.44
N ILE A 50 -0.28 1.52 1.47
CA ILE A 50 0.93 2.34 1.34
C ILE A 50 2.14 1.41 1.28
N GLU A 51 2.90 1.53 0.21
CA GLU A 51 4.08 0.71 -0.05
C GLU A 51 5.28 1.34 0.64
N MET A 52 5.82 0.69 1.67
CA MET A 52 7.01 1.16 2.38
C MET A 52 8.27 0.56 1.76
N ASN A 53 9.32 1.35 1.54
CA ASN A 53 10.68 0.83 1.36
C ASN A 53 11.47 1.03 2.67
N ASN A 54 11.73 -0.08 3.37
CA ASN A 54 12.36 -0.07 4.69
C ASN A 54 13.87 0.21 4.68
N GLU A 55 14.52 0.08 3.52
CA GLU A 55 15.94 0.42 3.35
C GLU A 55 16.11 1.94 3.23
N THR A 56 15.28 2.59 2.41
CA THR A 56 15.35 4.04 2.19
C THR A 56 14.54 4.87 3.18
N ASN A 57 13.61 4.23 3.92
CA ASN A 57 12.59 4.88 4.76
C ASN A 57 11.68 5.85 4.00
N ASN A 58 11.45 5.58 2.71
CA ASN A 58 10.52 6.32 1.89
C ASN A 58 9.34 5.44 1.52
N ILE A 59 8.18 6.05 1.25
CA ILE A 59 7.10 5.31 0.58
C ILE A 59 7.46 5.10 -0.90
N CYS A 60 6.89 4.10 -1.57
CA CYS A 60 7.04 3.91 -3.02
C CYS A 60 5.83 4.43 -3.79
N GLY A 61 4.66 4.34 -3.17
CA GLY A 61 3.37 4.63 -3.78
C GLY A 61 2.23 4.09 -2.93
N ILE A 62 1.03 4.21 -3.45
CA ILE A 62 -0.19 3.69 -2.82
C ILE A 62 -0.95 2.88 -3.87
N GLY A 63 -1.36 1.66 -3.51
CA GLY A 63 -2.27 0.83 -4.31
C GLY A 63 -3.64 0.69 -3.65
N ILE A 64 -4.71 0.56 -4.45
CA ILE A 64 -6.04 0.20 -3.95
C ILE A 64 -6.31 -1.26 -4.22
N ILE A 65 -6.53 -2.05 -3.18
CA ILE A 65 -6.97 -3.44 -3.31
C ILE A 65 -8.33 -3.66 -2.63
N ARG A 66 -8.95 -4.79 -2.95
CA ARG A 66 -9.99 -5.39 -2.10
C ARG A 66 -9.39 -6.49 -1.24
N ASN A 67 -9.92 -6.67 -0.04
CA ASN A 67 -9.61 -7.85 0.79
C ASN A 67 -10.21 -9.11 0.18
N SER A 68 -9.61 -9.59 -0.90
CA SER A 68 -10.03 -10.73 -1.70
C SER A 68 -8.80 -11.35 -2.34
N LEU A 69 -8.60 -12.65 -2.09
CA LEU A 69 -7.47 -13.37 -2.64
C LEU A 69 -7.67 -13.64 -4.12
N LEU A 70 -6.62 -13.43 -4.90
CA LEU A 70 -6.53 -13.86 -6.29
C LEU A 70 -5.99 -15.29 -6.34
N LEU A 71 -6.81 -16.23 -6.82
CA LEU A 71 -6.55 -17.68 -6.76
C LEU A 71 -6.70 -18.37 -8.12
N ASP A 72 -6.71 -17.61 -9.21
CA ASP A 72 -6.91 -18.12 -10.57
C ASP A 72 -5.69 -18.91 -11.08
N LYS A 73 -4.48 -18.56 -10.63
CA LYS A 73 -3.24 -19.24 -10.96
C LYS A 73 -2.16 -19.00 -9.92
N LYS A 74 -1.00 -19.63 -10.12
CA LYS A 74 0.22 -19.35 -9.35
C LYS A 74 0.85 -18.05 -9.85
N TYR A 75 1.16 -17.14 -8.93
CA TYR A 75 1.93 -15.93 -9.18
C TYR A 75 3.31 -16.09 -8.56
N THR A 76 4.36 -15.77 -9.32
CA THR A 76 5.75 -15.77 -8.84
C THR A 76 6.27 -14.34 -8.96
N ILE A 77 5.85 -13.49 -8.03
CA ILE A 77 6.20 -12.06 -8.00
C ILE A 77 7.61 -11.90 -7.45
N TYR A 78 7.93 -12.64 -6.40
CA TYR A 78 9.23 -12.60 -5.73
C TYR A 78 10.01 -13.90 -5.89
N GLU A 79 11.33 -13.84 -5.80
CA GLU A 79 12.19 -15.03 -5.77
C GLU A 79 11.92 -15.88 -4.50
N GLU A 80 11.73 -15.22 -3.36
CA GLU A 80 11.32 -15.88 -2.12
C GLU A 80 9.86 -16.36 -2.25
N ASN A 81 9.69 -17.65 -2.52
CA ASN A 81 8.39 -18.28 -2.76
C ASN A 81 7.39 -18.07 -1.62
N ASN A 82 7.84 -17.97 -0.37
CA ASN A 82 6.94 -17.73 0.76
C ASN A 82 6.25 -16.36 0.67
N TYR A 83 6.86 -15.37 0.02
CA TYR A 83 6.24 -14.08 -0.23
C TYR A 83 5.17 -14.14 -1.32
N ASN A 84 5.01 -15.26 -2.04
CA ASN A 84 3.99 -15.43 -3.07
C ASN A 84 2.76 -16.25 -2.59
N ARG A 85 2.63 -16.49 -1.29
CA ARG A 85 1.61 -17.39 -0.74
C ARG A 85 0.18 -16.88 -0.88
N PHE A 86 -0.02 -15.58 -0.69
CA PHE A 86 -1.33 -14.94 -0.78
C PHE A 86 -1.24 -13.72 -1.68
N ILE A 87 -2.06 -13.68 -2.73
CA ILE A 87 -2.02 -12.64 -3.74
C ILE A 87 -3.22 -11.73 -3.60
N TYR A 88 -2.96 -10.42 -3.54
CA TYR A 88 -3.96 -9.37 -3.61
C TYR A 88 -3.65 -8.47 -4.80
N VAL A 89 -4.68 -8.12 -5.55
CA VAL A 89 -4.56 -7.28 -6.76
C VAL A 89 -5.51 -6.10 -6.67
N GLY A 90 -5.16 -5.05 -7.38
CA GLY A 90 -5.89 -3.80 -7.47
C GLY A 90 -5.70 -3.14 -8.83
N ASP A 91 -6.71 -2.44 -9.31
CA ASP A 91 -6.67 -1.79 -10.63
C ASP A 91 -6.03 -0.40 -10.59
N PHE A 92 -5.83 0.16 -9.39
CA PHE A 92 -5.34 1.53 -9.20
C PHE A 92 -4.08 1.56 -8.34
N TRP A 93 -3.10 2.34 -8.79
CA TRP A 93 -1.86 2.63 -8.09
C TRP A 93 -1.37 4.03 -8.45
N ILE A 94 -0.79 4.74 -7.48
CA ILE A 94 -0.21 6.09 -7.65
C ILE A 94 1.20 6.08 -7.07
N SER A 95 2.16 6.65 -7.79
CA SER A 95 3.57 6.70 -7.36
C SER A 95 3.82 7.73 -6.26
N ARG A 96 4.94 7.61 -5.54
CA ARG A 96 5.40 8.63 -4.60
C ARG A 96 5.51 10.01 -5.25
N GLU A 97 6.05 10.10 -6.46
CA GLU A 97 6.23 11.37 -7.19
C GLU A 97 4.89 12.03 -7.50
N GLU A 98 3.89 11.24 -7.86
CA GLU A 98 2.53 11.73 -8.09
C GLU A 98 1.85 12.19 -6.80
N ILE A 99 2.03 11.46 -5.70
CA ILE A 99 1.54 11.87 -4.37
C ILE A 99 2.22 13.19 -3.97
N GLN A 100 3.55 13.28 -4.11
CA GLN A 100 4.33 14.46 -3.75
C GLN A 100 3.95 15.68 -4.60
N GLY A 101 3.64 15.49 -5.88
CA GLY A 101 3.16 16.56 -6.76
C GLY A 101 1.74 17.05 -6.43
N TYR A 102 0.92 16.20 -5.81
CA TYR A 102 -0.41 16.58 -5.33
C TYR A 102 -0.36 17.26 -3.96
N ASP A 103 0.36 16.67 -3.01
CA ASP A 103 0.52 17.16 -1.64
C ASP A 103 1.82 16.60 -1.04
N SER A 104 2.87 17.43 -0.99
CA SER A 104 4.15 17.03 -0.39
C SER A 104 4.05 16.78 1.11
N LEU A 105 3.15 17.50 1.80
CA LEU A 105 2.94 17.33 3.24
C LEU A 105 2.32 15.96 3.53
N LEU A 106 1.45 15.46 2.65
CA LEU A 106 0.91 14.11 2.76
C LEU A 106 2.04 13.06 2.77
N VAL A 107 3.05 13.19 1.90
CA VAL A 107 4.21 12.28 1.90
C VAL A 107 4.95 12.33 3.23
N ASP A 108 5.26 13.54 3.72
CA ASP A 108 5.99 13.74 4.98
C ASP A 108 5.23 13.16 6.19
N MET A 109 3.91 13.35 6.24
CA MET A 109 3.05 12.80 7.28
C MET A 109 3.05 11.27 7.25
N LEU A 110 2.88 10.66 6.07
CA LEU A 110 2.89 9.21 5.91
C LEU A 110 4.25 8.62 6.29
N GLU A 111 5.36 9.18 5.79
CA GLU A 111 6.70 8.69 6.11
C GLU A 111 7.01 8.84 7.62
N THR A 112 6.54 9.92 8.25
CA THR A 112 6.65 10.11 9.69
C THR A 112 5.88 9.05 10.48
N VAL A 113 4.63 8.75 10.11
CA VAL A 113 3.81 7.71 10.75
C VAL A 113 4.40 6.30 10.55
N LEU A 114 4.92 6.02 9.35
CA LEU A 114 5.34 4.68 8.95
C LEU A 114 6.74 4.31 9.45
N PHE A 115 7.69 5.26 9.48
CA PHE A 115 9.11 4.98 9.73
C PHE A 115 9.67 5.54 11.03
N LYS A 116 9.03 6.53 11.66
CA LYS A 116 9.60 7.26 12.81
C LYS A 116 8.87 6.95 14.11
N GLY A 117 9.58 7.18 15.22
CA GLY A 117 9.02 7.15 16.58
C GLY A 117 8.64 5.75 17.08
N LYS A 118 8.08 5.73 18.29
CA LYS A 118 7.62 4.49 18.94
C LYS A 118 6.36 3.97 18.23
N GLY A 119 6.42 2.73 17.78
CA GLY A 119 5.30 2.09 17.07
C GLY A 119 5.33 2.27 15.55
N HIS A 120 6.47 2.63 14.98
CA HIS A 120 6.69 2.60 13.53
C HIS A 120 6.36 1.21 12.95
N LEU A 121 6.02 1.16 11.66
CA LEU A 121 5.43 -0.03 11.04
C LEU A 121 6.43 -0.93 10.30
N LYS A 122 7.74 -0.63 10.38
CA LYS A 122 8.82 -1.36 9.68
C LYS A 122 8.86 -2.87 9.92
N ARG A 123 8.42 -3.37 11.08
CA ARG A 123 8.57 -4.77 11.52
C ARG A 123 7.29 -5.61 11.47
N GLN A 124 6.25 -5.08 10.82
CA GLN A 124 5.00 -5.80 10.65
C GLN A 124 5.09 -6.74 9.43
N SER A 125 4.27 -7.79 9.43
CA SER A 125 4.26 -8.80 8.36
C SER A 125 3.03 -8.65 7.47
N GLY A 126 3.20 -8.96 6.18
CA GLY A 126 2.13 -8.89 5.17
C GLY A 126 1.54 -7.48 5.02
N ILE A 127 0.30 -7.42 4.53
CA ILE A 127 -0.51 -6.19 4.49
C ILE A 127 -1.16 -6.01 5.86
N SER A 128 -0.82 -4.92 6.55
CA SER A 128 -1.40 -4.60 7.85
C SER A 128 -2.01 -3.21 7.89
N VAL A 129 -3.23 -3.14 8.41
CA VAL A 129 -3.98 -1.90 8.59
C VAL A 129 -3.31 -1.02 9.65
N ILE A 130 -3.18 0.26 9.32
CA ILE A 130 -2.60 1.29 10.16
C ILE A 130 -3.64 1.68 11.20
N SER A 131 -3.27 1.59 12.48
CA SER A 131 -4.18 1.94 13.57
C SER A 131 -4.30 3.45 13.75
N ALA A 132 -5.45 3.94 14.22
CA ALA A 132 -5.65 5.33 14.62
C ALA A 132 -4.54 5.86 15.54
N LYS A 133 -4.04 5.01 16.45
CA LYS A 133 -2.94 5.33 17.38
C LYS A 133 -1.66 5.76 16.66
N SER A 134 -1.38 5.20 15.48
CA SER A 134 -0.20 5.54 14.69
C SER A 134 -0.20 7.00 14.25
N PHE A 135 -1.39 7.56 13.94
CA PHE A 135 -1.58 8.96 13.58
C PHE A 135 -1.61 9.88 14.81
N LEU A 136 -2.33 9.46 15.85
CA LEU A 136 -2.46 10.21 17.10
C LEU A 136 -1.11 10.50 17.79
N ASN A 137 -0.14 9.59 17.69
CA ASN A 137 1.22 9.79 18.22
C ASN A 137 1.90 11.05 17.66
N TRP A 138 1.51 11.48 16.46
CA TRP A 138 2.04 12.65 15.77
C TRP A 138 1.05 13.81 15.73
N LYS A 139 -0.07 13.70 16.46
CA LYS A 139 -1.18 14.67 16.45
C LYS A 139 -1.79 14.87 15.06
N TYR A 140 -1.74 13.84 14.21
CA TYR A 140 -2.39 13.84 12.91
C TYR A 140 -3.81 13.28 13.03
N ASP A 141 -4.76 13.87 12.31
CA ASP A 141 -6.11 13.32 12.16
C ASP A 141 -6.12 12.25 11.06
N GLU A 142 -6.48 11.02 11.44
CA GLU A 142 -6.61 9.90 10.51
C GLU A 142 -7.64 10.19 9.41
N ASN A 143 -8.73 10.90 9.72
CA ASN A 143 -9.80 11.19 8.77
C ASN A 143 -9.33 12.19 7.70
N GLU A 144 -8.57 13.22 8.09
CA GLU A 144 -8.01 14.18 7.14
C GLU A 144 -7.05 13.50 6.16
N ILE A 145 -6.15 12.64 6.65
CA ILE A 145 -5.24 11.86 5.80
C ILE A 145 -6.03 10.93 4.87
N LYS A 146 -7.04 10.24 5.41
CA LYS A 146 -7.91 9.36 4.62
C LYS A 146 -8.60 10.13 3.49
N GLU A 147 -9.20 11.28 3.78
CA GLU A 147 -9.87 12.09 2.77
C GLU A 147 -8.88 12.67 1.75
N SER A 148 -7.68 13.08 2.18
CA SER A 148 -6.62 13.53 1.25
C SER A 148 -6.21 12.42 0.26
N ILE A 149 -5.92 11.21 0.76
CA ILE A 149 -5.60 10.05 -0.09
C ILE A 149 -6.76 9.70 -1.03
N LYS A 150 -7.99 9.67 -0.53
CA LYS A 150 -9.18 9.40 -1.34
C LYS A 150 -9.35 10.43 -2.46
N ASN A 151 -9.19 11.72 -2.15
CA ASN A 151 -9.31 12.80 -3.11
C ASN A 151 -8.20 12.77 -4.15
N LEU A 152 -6.97 12.39 -3.78
CA LEU A 152 -5.88 12.12 -4.71
C LEU A 152 -6.25 11.04 -5.74
N PHE A 153 -6.82 9.91 -5.31
CA PHE A 153 -7.23 8.88 -6.26
C PHE A 153 -8.41 9.31 -7.12
N ILE A 154 -9.37 10.03 -6.56
CA ILE A 154 -10.48 10.60 -7.32
C ILE A 154 -9.94 11.57 -8.38
N SER A 155 -9.06 12.51 -8.03
CA SER A 155 -8.52 13.49 -8.98
C SER A 155 -7.73 12.80 -10.11
N LYS A 156 -6.98 11.75 -9.79
CA LYS A 156 -6.18 11.00 -10.77
C LYS A 156 -7.02 10.15 -11.73
N PHE A 157 -8.06 9.46 -11.23
CA PHE A 157 -8.77 8.42 -11.98
C PHE A 157 -10.20 8.79 -12.40
N LYS A 158 -10.80 9.85 -11.87
CA LYS A 158 -12.15 10.30 -12.27
C LYS A 158 -12.22 10.76 -13.73
N THR A 159 -11.09 11.08 -14.35
CA THR A 159 -11.00 11.48 -15.76
C THR A 159 -10.92 10.28 -16.74
N GLN A 160 -10.96 9.02 -16.27
CA GLN A 160 -10.91 7.83 -17.15
C GLN A 160 -12.28 7.40 -17.72
N HIS A 161 -13.28 8.29 -17.67
CA HIS A 161 -14.59 8.12 -18.32
C HIS A 161 -14.93 9.32 -19.22
N LEU A 162 -14.03 9.66 -20.14
CA LEU A 162 -14.32 10.44 -21.35
C LEU A 162 -13.87 9.66 -22.58
#